data_AF-A0A6L3ZGS8-F1
#
_entry.id   AF-A0A6L3ZGS8-F1
#
_cell.length_a   1.000
_cell.length_b   1.000
_cell.length_c   1.000
_cell.angle_alpha   90.00
_cell.angle_beta   90.00
_cell.angle_gamma   90.00
#
_symmetry.space_group_name_H-M   'P 1'
#
loop_
_entity.id
_entity.type
_entity.pdbx_description
1 polymer ?
#
loop_
_entity_poly.entity_id
_entity_poly.type
_entity_poly.pdbx_seq_one_letter_code
_entity_poly.pdbx_strand_id
1 'polypeptide(L)' 'MAEVLNSRSERAQAKNKILRRQYQAYYALGYRSDLIITHLAAEHLIAKWTVRDKLGSVIDLQRSTEVTCDLSTVSIDH' A
#
# COMPACT_ATOMS: atom_id res chain seq x y z
N MET A 1 -21.32 22.79 7.01
CA MET A 1 -20.70 21.70 7.80
C MET A 1 -20.28 20.49 6.97
N ALA A 2 -21.03 20.09 5.93
CA ALA A 2 -20.70 18.93 5.09
C ALA A 2 -19.38 19.06 4.28
N GLU A 3 -19.06 20.25 3.75
CA GLU A 3 -17.83 20.47 2.97
C GLU A 3 -16.53 20.23 3.76
N VAL A 4 -16.51 20.61 5.04
CA VAL A 4 -15.32 20.43 5.91
C VAL A 4 -15.10 18.95 6.23
N LEU A 5 -16.17 18.17 6.35
CA LEU A 5 -16.11 16.72 6.57
C LEU A 5 -15.63 15.98 5.32
N ASN A 6 -16.08 16.38 4.14
CA ASN A 6 -15.58 15.84 2.87
C ASN A 6 -14.08 16.08 2.72
N SER A 7 -13.60 17.31 2.98
CA SER A 7 -12.17 17.63 2.86
C SER A 7 -11.27 16.80 3.79
N ARG A 8 -11.74 16.45 5.00
CA ARG A 8 -10.99 15.58 5.92
C ARG A 8 -10.99 14.12 5.48
N SER A 9 -12.12 13.62 4.99
CA SER A 9 -12.24 12.26 4.46
C SER A 9 -11.39 12.06 3.21
N GLU A 10 -11.40 13.02 2.29
CA GLU A 10 -10.59 13.00 1.06
C GLU A 10 -9.09 13.03 1.38
N ARG A 11 -8.66 13.85 2.34
CA ARG A 11 -7.26 13.89 2.80
C ARG A 11 -6.84 12.57 3.43
N ALA A 12 -7.71 11.94 4.21
CA ALA A 12 -7.44 10.62 4.80
C ALA A 12 -7.35 9.53 3.71
N GLN A 13 -8.26 9.54 2.74
CA GLN A 13 -8.24 8.61 1.61
C GLN A 13 -7.00 8.80 0.73
N ALA A 14 -6.59 10.03 0.47
CA ALA A 14 -5.38 10.34 -0.28
C ALA A 14 -4.13 9.79 0.43
N LYS A 15 -4.01 9.99 1.75
CA LYS A 15 -2.92 9.42 2.55
C LYS A 15 -2.91 7.90 2.54
N ASN A 16 -4.08 7.27 2.67
CA ASN A 16 -4.19 5.80 2.59
C ASN A 16 -3.76 5.28 1.22
N LYS A 17 -4.15 5.97 0.14
CA LYS A 17 -3.77 5.61 -1.23
C LYS A 17 -2.24 5.67 -1.43
N ILE A 18 -1.57 6.65 -0.84
CA ILE A 18 -0.11 6.77 -0.88
C ILE A 18 0.55 5.60 -0.15
N LEU A 19 0.15 5.31 1.09
CA LEU A 19 0.68 4.20 1.87
C LEU A 19 0.49 2.86 1.16
N ARG A 20 -0.68 2.64 0.53
CA ARG A 20 -0.98 1.44 -0.25
C ARG A 20 -0.06 1.30 -1.45
N ARG A 21 0.15 2.38 -2.22
CA ARG A 21 1.08 2.36 -3.37
C ARG A 21 2.51 2.08 -2.95
N GLN A 22 3.00 2.72 -1.89
CA GLN A 22 4.35 2.47 -1.38
C GLN A 22 4.49 1.02 -0.93
N TYR A 23 3.51 0.49 -0.17
CA TYR A 23 3.52 -0.92 0.24
C TYR A 23 3.61 -1.87 -0.95
N GLN A 24 2.79 -1.68 -1.98
CA GLN A 24 2.80 -2.52 -3.18
C GLN A 24 4.11 -2.42 -3.95
N ALA A 25 4.72 -1.23 -4.04
CA ALA A 25 6.01 -1.06 -4.69
C ALA A 25 7.10 -1.85 -3.97
N TYR A 26 7.18 -1.78 -2.64
CA TYR A 26 8.14 -2.58 -1.89
C TYR A 26 7.83 -4.09 -1.97
N TYR A 27 6.55 -4.48 -1.97
CA TYR A 27 6.18 -5.88 -2.09
C TYR A 27 6.57 -6.46 -3.45
N ALA A 28 6.37 -5.70 -4.54
CA ALA A 28 6.79 -6.07 -5.89
C ALA A 28 8.32 -6.22 -6.01
N LEU A 29 9.09 -5.48 -5.20
CA LEU A 29 10.55 -5.64 -5.10
C LEU A 29 10.98 -6.88 -4.29
N GLY A 30 10.03 -7.64 -3.72
CA GLY A 30 10.29 -8.87 -2.97
C GLY A 30 10.50 -8.68 -1.46
N TYR A 31 10.22 -7.48 -0.92
CA TYR A 31 10.34 -7.26 0.52
C TYR A 31 9.20 -7.93 1.31
N ARG A 32 9.52 -8.43 2.52
CA ARG A 32 8.52 -9.03 3.42
C ARG A 32 7.62 -7.95 4.04
N SER A 33 6.34 -8.27 4.20
CA SER A 33 5.30 -7.35 4.70
C SER A 33 5.66 -6.62 6.00
N ASP A 34 6.26 -7.33 6.96
CA ASP A 34 6.60 -6.74 8.27
C ASP A 34 7.70 -5.67 8.16
N LEU A 35 8.69 -5.92 7.30
CA LEU A 35 9.75 -4.93 7.03
C LEU A 35 9.19 -3.69 6.35
N ILE A 36 8.30 -3.88 5.37
CA ILE A 36 7.63 -2.78 4.68
C ILE A 36 6.80 -1.95 5.68
N ILE A 37 5.99 -2.61 6.51
CA ILE A 37 5.17 -1.94 7.52
C ILE A 37 6.04 -1.17 8.53
N THR A 38 7.16 -1.77 8.96
CA THR A 38 8.10 -1.12 9.88
C THR A 38 8.76 0.09 9.24
N HIS A 39 9.14 -0.01 7.97
CA HIS A 39 9.73 1.09 7.21
C HIS A 39 8.74 2.24 7.02
N LEU A 40 7.52 1.95 6.56
CA LEU A 40 6.47 2.96 6.37
C LEU A 40 6.07 3.63 7.69
N ALA A 41 6.07 2.89 8.81
CA ALA A 41 5.82 3.45 10.12
C ALA A 41 6.89 4.49 10.52
N ALA A 42 8.17 4.17 10.27
CA ALA A 42 9.28 5.07 10.56
C ALA A 42 9.29 6.30 9.63
N GLU A 43 9.07 6.11 8.33
CA GLU A 43 9.05 7.19 7.33
C GLU A 43 7.94 8.21 7.60
N HIS A 44 6.75 7.73 7.95
CA HIS A 44 5.58 8.59 8.20
C HIS A 44 5.43 9.01 9.66
N LEU A 45 6.36 8.63 10.54
CA LEU A 45 6.31 8.88 11.98
C LEU A 45 4.97 8.46 12.62
N ILE A 46 4.45 7.30 12.22
CA ILE A 46 3.19 6.72 12.72
C ILE A 46 3.44 5.34 13.31
N ALA A 47 2.50 4.85 14.12
CA ALA A 47 2.61 3.51 14.68
C ALA A 47 2.40 2.42 13.63
N LYS A 48 3.08 1.27 13.80
CA LYS A 48 2.94 0.10 12.89
C LYS A 48 1.49 -0.38 12.74
N TRP A 49 0.73 -0.37 13.83
CA TRP A 49 -0.68 -0.76 13.81
C TRP A 49 -1.53 0.22 12.98
N THR A 50 -1.18 1.51 12.98
CA THR A 50 -1.83 2.54 12.15
C THR A 50 -1.53 2.31 10.67
N VAL A 51 -0.31 1.91 10.30
CA VAL A 51 0.00 1.51 8.91
C VAL A 51 -0.88 0.35 8.48
N ARG A 52 -1.00 -0.71 9.31
CA ARG A 52 -1.86 -1.87 9.03
C ARG A 52 -3.33 -1.46 8.85
N ASP A 53 -3.84 -0.62 9.74
CA ASP A 53 -5.20 -0.09 9.68
C ASP A 53 -5.46 0.72 8.39
N LYS A 54 -4.50 1.55 7.98
CA LYS A 54 -4.62 2.42 6.80
C LYS A 54 -4.43 1.66 5.47
N LEU A 55 -3.67 0.56 5.49
CA LEU A 55 -3.55 -0.36 4.34
C LEU A 55 -4.83 -1.20 4.14
N GLY A 56 -5.51 -1.53 5.23
CA GLY A 56 -6.66 -2.46 5.22
C GLY A 56 -6.18 -3.91 5.13
N SER A 57 -6.83 -4.71 4.27
CA SER A 57 -6.43 -6.11 4.06
C SER A 57 -5.11 -6.21 3.31
N VAL A 58 -4.04 -6.53 4.05
CA VAL A 58 -2.70 -6.74 3.50
C VAL A 58 -2.67 -7.91 2.51
N ILE A 59 -3.46 -8.97 2.78
CA ILE A 59 -3.54 -10.16 1.91
C ILE A 59 -4.13 -9.78 0.54
N ASP A 60 -5.18 -8.97 0.51
CA ASP A 60 -5.80 -8.55 -0.76
C ASP A 60 -4.86 -7.62 -1.54
N LEU A 61 -4.12 -6.76 -0.84
CA LEU A 61 -3.07 -5.91 -1.42
C LEU A 61 -1.96 -6.74 -2.07
N GLN A 62 -1.48 -7.79 -1.39
CA GLN A 62 -0.45 -8.69 -1.88
C GLN A 62 -0.92 -9.48 -3.10
N ARG A 63 -2.13 -10.07 -3.04
CA ARG A 63 -2.73 -10.77 -4.19
C ARG A 63 -2.88 -9.85 -5.38
N SER A 64 -3.36 -8.62 -5.18
CA SER A 64 -3.45 -7.63 -6.26
C SER A 64 -2.09 -7.33 -6.89
N THR A 65 -1.02 -7.25 -6.09
CA THR A 65 0.34 -7.03 -6.60
C THR A 65 0.88 -8.26 -7.32
N GLU A 66 0.65 -9.47 -6.81
CA GLU A 66 1.04 -10.73 -7.45
C GLU A 66 0.38 -10.92 -8.82
N VAL A 67 -0.91 -10.59 -8.95
CA VAL A 67 -1.62 -10.59 -10.24
C VAL A 67 -1.01 -9.58 -11.22
N THR A 68 -0.47 -8.47 -10.71
CA THR A 68 0.16 -7.44 -11.56
C THR A 68 1.60 -7.81 -11.95
N CYS A 69 2.30 -8.57 -11.10
CA CYS A 69 3.65 -9.08 -11.33
C CYS A 69 3.68 -10.41 -12.10
N ASP A 70 2.55 -10.85 -12.66
CA ASP A 70 2.47 -12.07 -13.46
C ASP A 70 3.24 -11.90 -14.79
N LEU A 71 4.51 -12.27 -14.71
CA LEU A 71 5.49 -12.30 -15.80
C LEU A 71 5.12 -13.30 -16.91
N SER A 72 4.06 -14.12 -16.75
CA SER A 72 3.57 -15.03 -17.80
C SER A 72 3.04 -14.30 -19.04
N THR A 73 2.78 -12.99 -18.94
CA THR A 73 2.40 -12.13 -20.07
C THR A 73 3.58 -11.47 -20.79
N VAL A 74 4.79 -11.57 -20.24
CA VAL A 74 6.01 -11.13 -20.91
C VAL A 74 6.46 -12.26 -21.82
N SER A 75 5.83 -12.34 -23.00
CA SER A 75 6.35 -13.14 -24.10
C SER A 75 7.74 -12.63 -24.44
N ILE A 76 8.76 -13.39 -24.09
CA ILE A 76 10.09 -13.22 -24.69
C ILE A 76 9.96 -13.87 -26.07
N ASP A 77 9.63 -13.07 -27.09
CA ASP A 77 9.75 -13.49 -28.48
C ASP A 77 11.19 -13.99 -28.68
N HIS A 78 11.30 -15.29 -29.00
CA HIS A 78 12.56 -15.98 -29.28
C HIS A 78 12.84 -15.95 -30.78
#